data_AF-A0A928NZF1-F1
#
_entry.id   AF-A0A928NZF1-F1
#
_cell.length_a   1.000
_cell.length_b   1.000
_cell.length_c   1.000
_cell.angle_alpha   90.00
_cell.angle_beta   90.00
_cell.angle_gamma   90.00
#
_symmetry.space_group_name_H-M   'P 1'
#
loop_
_entity.id
_entity.type
_entity.pdbx_description
1 polymer ?
#
loop_
_entity_poly.entity_id
_entity_poly.type
_entity_poly.pdbx_seq_one_letter_code
_entity_poly.pdbx_strand_id
1 'polypeptide(L)'
;MLIELPYNREKAVEYARKWALSRNPLFFDFTGTGGNCTNFVSQCIFAGCGIMNYTPTFGWYYISSEDRAPAWTGVDELYDFLTGAAPFTEVNGMVGPYGINAAQAREMSIGDIIQLANSSGEYYHSLIISGSTDNDILVCAQSDNALDRPLSTYNYASLRIIHIQGARLLFDYDTVFNNLLNGEALP
;
A
#
# COMPACT_ATOMS: atom_id res chain seq x y z
N MET A 1 20.70 -8.96 -4.22
CA MET A 1 20.65 -8.15 -2.98
C MET A 1 19.42 -7.24 -3.00
N LEU A 2 18.88 -6.86 -1.84
CA LEU A 2 17.79 -5.86 -1.79
C LEU A 2 18.38 -4.46 -1.67
N ILE A 3 17.87 -3.53 -2.46
CA ILE A 3 18.16 -2.10 -2.37
C ILE A 3 16.94 -1.43 -1.75
N GLU A 4 17.14 -0.66 -0.68
CA GLU A 4 16.09 0.13 -0.05
C GLU A 4 15.93 1.48 -0.77
N LEU A 5 14.69 1.80 -1.11
CA LEU A 5 14.26 3.05 -1.70
C LEU A 5 13.41 3.84 -0.71
N PRO A 6 13.54 5.18 -0.71
CA PRO A 6 12.69 6.02 0.12
C PRO A 6 11.24 5.97 -0.34
N TYR A 7 10.31 5.97 0.61
CA TYR A 7 8.89 6.18 0.36
C TYR A 7 8.59 7.69 0.39
N ASN A 8 8.17 8.25 -0.75
CA ASN A 8 7.81 9.66 -0.84
C ASN A 8 6.37 9.88 -0.35
N ARG A 9 6.26 10.25 0.92
CA ARG A 9 4.99 10.44 1.63
C ARG A 9 4.16 11.57 1.05
N GLU A 10 4.82 12.65 0.62
CA GLU A 10 4.18 13.82 0.03
C GLU A 10 3.49 13.46 -1.29
N LYS A 11 4.14 12.67 -2.16
CA LYS A 11 3.55 12.17 -3.40
C LYS A 11 2.38 11.22 -3.16
N ALA A 12 2.49 10.34 -2.17
CA ALA A 12 1.39 9.46 -1.79
C ALA A 12 0.15 10.26 -1.36
N VAL A 13 0.34 11.31 -0.55
CA VAL A 13 -0.75 12.19 -0.09
C VAL A 13 -1.27 13.11 -1.20
N GLU A 14 -0.40 13.64 -2.05
CA GLU A 14 -0.81 14.43 -3.22
C GLU A 14 -1.72 13.60 -4.13
N TYR A 15 -1.34 12.36 -4.41
CA TYR A 15 -2.17 11.41 -5.15
C TYR A 15 -3.49 11.14 -4.43
N ALA A 16 -3.43 10.88 -3.13
CA ALA A 16 -4.62 10.60 -2.32
C ALA A 16 -5.62 11.76 -2.40
N ARG A 17 -5.17 13.01 -2.21
CA ARG A 17 -6.03 14.19 -2.29
C ARG A 17 -6.61 14.40 -3.68
N LYS A 18 -5.82 14.13 -4.73
CA LYS A 18 -6.28 14.25 -6.12
C LYS A 18 -7.44 13.30 -6.43
N TRP A 19 -7.35 12.06 -5.95
CA TRP A 19 -8.27 10.97 -6.31
C TRP A 19 -9.20 10.54 -5.18
N ALA A 20 -9.24 11.21 -4.04
CA ALA A 20 -10.16 10.89 -2.94
C ALA A 20 -11.65 10.95 -3.39
N LEU A 21 -11.99 11.92 -4.24
CA LEU A 21 -13.36 12.20 -4.68
C LEU A 21 -13.66 11.74 -6.12
N SER A 22 -12.70 11.13 -6.82
CA SER A 22 -12.83 10.71 -8.23
C SER A 22 -11.96 9.49 -8.50
N ARG A 23 -12.14 8.79 -9.62
CA ARG A 23 -11.39 7.53 -9.89
C ARG A 23 -10.31 7.79 -10.92
N ASN A 24 -9.11 7.31 -10.65
CA ASN A 24 -8.05 7.30 -11.65
C ASN A 24 -8.43 6.28 -12.74
N PRO A 25 -8.60 6.69 -14.00
CA PRO A 25 -9.07 5.80 -15.07
C PRO A 25 -8.09 4.66 -15.40
N LEU A 26 -6.88 4.68 -14.87
CA LEU A 26 -5.92 3.56 -15.01
C LEU A 26 -6.28 2.34 -14.15
N PHE A 27 -7.14 2.51 -13.14
CA PHE A 27 -7.50 1.44 -12.21
C PHE A 27 -9.01 1.22 -12.23
N PHE A 28 -9.40 -0.05 -12.24
CA PHE A 28 -10.80 -0.43 -12.18
C PHE A 28 -11.42 0.02 -10.84
N ASP A 29 -12.65 0.52 -10.89
CA ASP A 29 -13.40 0.93 -9.70
C ASP A 29 -14.12 -0.29 -9.10
N PHE A 30 -13.63 -0.77 -7.94
CA PHE A 30 -14.24 -1.88 -7.21
C PHE A 30 -15.34 -1.45 -6.23
N THR A 31 -15.92 -0.26 -6.41
CA THR A 31 -17.00 0.23 -5.55
C THR A 31 -18.20 -0.71 -5.68
N GLY A 32 -18.77 -1.12 -4.54
CA GLY A 32 -19.88 -2.08 -4.50
C GLY A 32 -19.46 -3.56 -4.50
N THR A 33 -18.19 -3.88 -4.75
CA THR A 33 -17.64 -5.25 -4.68
C THR A 33 -16.64 -5.44 -3.54
N GLY A 34 -16.52 -4.45 -2.64
CA GLY A 34 -15.73 -4.51 -1.41
C GLY A 34 -14.23 -4.18 -1.57
N GLY A 35 -13.72 -4.07 -2.79
CA GLY A 35 -12.27 -3.93 -3.04
C GLY A 35 -11.72 -2.51 -3.13
N ASN A 36 -12.56 -1.47 -3.23
CA ASN A 36 -12.07 -0.17 -3.68
C ASN A 36 -11.27 0.64 -2.63
N CYS A 37 -11.49 0.39 -1.34
CA CYS A 37 -10.70 1.07 -0.30
C CYS A 37 -9.21 0.71 -0.40
N THR A 38 -8.91 -0.59 -0.41
CA THR A 38 -7.54 -1.08 -0.56
C THR A 38 -7.00 -0.80 -1.95
N ASN A 39 -7.80 -0.92 -3.02
CA ASN A 39 -7.39 -0.52 -4.36
C ASN A 39 -6.86 0.93 -4.38
N PHE A 40 -7.62 1.87 -3.82
CA PHE A 40 -7.22 3.27 -3.72
C PHE A 40 -5.97 3.47 -2.87
N VAL A 41 -5.92 2.85 -1.69
CA VAL A 41 -4.73 2.91 -0.82
C VAL A 41 -3.49 2.35 -1.54
N SER A 42 -3.64 1.25 -2.28
CA SER A 42 -2.55 0.67 -3.04
C SER A 42 -2.03 1.63 -4.12
N GLN A 43 -2.92 2.33 -4.82
CA GLN A 43 -2.53 3.38 -5.76
C GLN A 43 -1.76 4.52 -5.07
N CYS A 44 -2.16 4.92 -3.86
CA CYS A 44 -1.46 5.96 -3.11
C CYS A 44 -0.05 5.51 -2.70
N ILE A 45 0.10 4.28 -2.21
CA ILE A 45 1.41 3.69 -1.89
C ILE A 45 2.26 3.65 -3.17
N PHE A 46 1.69 3.24 -4.29
CA PHE A 46 2.38 3.16 -5.57
C PHE A 46 2.85 4.53 -6.06
N ALA A 47 2.04 5.59 -5.86
CA ALA A 47 2.46 6.95 -6.17
C ALA A 47 3.65 7.42 -5.29
N GLY A 48 3.77 6.90 -4.07
CA GLY A 48 4.87 7.22 -3.15
C GLY A 48 6.14 6.39 -3.37
N CYS A 49 6.06 5.14 -3.83
CA CYS A 49 7.23 4.27 -4.00
C CYS A 49 7.63 4.04 -5.47
N GLY A 50 6.69 4.14 -6.42
CA GLY A 50 6.91 3.94 -7.84
C GLY A 50 7.21 2.51 -8.29
N ILE A 51 7.08 1.51 -7.40
CA ILE A 51 7.39 0.11 -7.69
C ILE A 51 6.22 -0.80 -7.34
N MET A 52 6.01 -1.87 -8.10
CA MET A 52 5.09 -2.96 -7.77
C MET A 52 5.87 -4.27 -7.66
N ASN A 53 5.29 -5.24 -6.96
CA ASN A 53 5.80 -6.61 -6.91
C ASN A 53 4.86 -7.53 -7.70
N TYR A 54 5.31 -8.01 -8.86
CA TYR A 54 4.52 -8.84 -9.77
C TYR A 54 4.53 -10.35 -9.47
N THR A 55 4.99 -10.76 -8.28
CA THR A 55 4.89 -12.17 -7.86
C THR A 55 3.41 -12.58 -7.81
N PRO A 56 2.98 -13.64 -8.51
CA PRO A 56 1.59 -14.09 -8.46
C PRO A 56 1.17 -14.48 -7.05
N THR A 57 -0.05 -14.08 -6.65
CA THR A 57 -0.68 -14.34 -5.33
C THR A 57 0.01 -13.67 -4.13
N PHE A 58 1.33 -13.75 -4.02
CA PHE A 58 2.13 -13.25 -2.90
C PHE A 58 2.87 -11.94 -3.21
N GLY A 59 2.62 -11.34 -4.37
CA GLY A 59 3.09 -10.00 -4.70
C GLY A 59 2.11 -8.92 -4.27
N TRP A 60 2.30 -7.74 -4.83
CA TRP A 60 1.44 -6.57 -4.71
C TRP A 60 1.52 -5.78 -6.02
N TYR A 61 0.56 -6.02 -6.89
CA TYR A 61 0.52 -5.43 -8.23
C TYR A 61 -0.91 -5.33 -8.76
N TYR A 62 -1.09 -4.47 -9.75
CA TYR A 62 -2.31 -4.36 -10.56
C TYR A 62 -1.94 -4.19 -12.03
N ILE A 63 -2.46 -5.07 -12.88
CA ILE A 63 -2.39 -4.96 -14.34
C ILE A 63 -3.80 -4.72 -14.90
N SER A 64 -4.79 -5.50 -14.45
CA SER A 64 -6.20 -5.31 -14.77
C SER A 64 -7.11 -5.73 -13.60
N SER A 65 -8.42 -5.62 -13.78
CA SER A 65 -9.40 -6.18 -12.84
C SER A 65 -9.26 -7.70 -12.69
N GLU A 66 -8.80 -8.41 -13.71
CA GLU A 66 -8.64 -9.88 -13.72
C GLU A 66 -7.21 -10.31 -13.35
N ASP A 67 -6.21 -9.45 -13.58
CA ASP A 67 -4.80 -9.74 -13.30
C ASP A 67 -4.24 -8.74 -12.28
N ARG A 68 -4.33 -9.12 -11.00
CA ARG A 68 -3.82 -8.37 -9.87
C ARG A 68 -3.53 -9.29 -8.70
N ALA A 69 -2.60 -8.90 -7.83
CA ALA A 69 -2.40 -9.63 -6.58
C ALA A 69 -3.58 -9.42 -5.62
N PRO A 70 -3.95 -10.42 -4.80
CA PRO A 70 -4.88 -10.26 -3.70
C PRO A 70 -4.55 -9.06 -2.81
N ALA A 71 -3.26 -8.87 -2.47
CA ALA A 71 -2.77 -7.75 -1.65
C ALA A 71 -3.03 -6.36 -2.25
N TRP A 72 -3.29 -6.23 -3.55
CA TRP A 72 -3.63 -4.93 -4.13
C TRP A 72 -5.03 -4.44 -3.72
N THR A 73 -5.98 -5.37 -3.51
CA THR A 73 -7.39 -5.04 -3.22
C THR A 73 -7.94 -5.62 -1.92
N GLY A 74 -7.22 -6.54 -1.28
CA GLY A 74 -7.62 -7.18 -0.02
C GLY A 74 -7.04 -6.48 1.20
N VAL A 75 -7.86 -6.26 2.23
CA VAL A 75 -7.48 -5.50 3.44
C VAL A 75 -6.41 -6.27 4.24
N ASP A 76 -6.64 -7.56 4.50
CA ASP A 76 -5.68 -8.38 5.26
C ASP A 76 -4.46 -8.76 4.42
N GLU A 77 -4.65 -9.06 3.14
CA GLU A 77 -3.55 -9.38 2.23
C GLU A 77 -2.59 -8.19 2.04
N LEU A 78 -3.11 -6.96 2.00
CA LEU A 78 -2.26 -5.76 1.97
C LEU A 78 -1.43 -5.65 3.27
N TYR A 79 -2.05 -5.89 4.43
CA TYR A 79 -1.35 -5.86 5.71
C TYR A 79 -0.24 -6.91 5.78
N ASP A 80 -0.56 -8.15 5.41
CA ASP A 80 0.38 -9.27 5.42
C ASP A 80 1.54 -9.04 4.46
N PHE A 81 1.27 -8.50 3.26
CA PHE A 81 2.31 -8.10 2.32
C PHE A 81 3.23 -7.02 2.93
N LEU A 82 2.65 -5.90 3.40
CA LEU A 82 3.42 -4.75 3.87
C LEU A 82 4.23 -5.06 5.12
N THR A 83 3.68 -5.88 6.03
CA THR A 83 4.34 -6.24 7.30
C THR A 83 5.22 -7.48 7.20
N GLY A 84 5.29 -8.11 6.04
CA GLY A 84 6.17 -9.24 5.78
C GLY A 84 5.75 -10.52 6.49
N ALA A 85 4.49 -10.91 6.39
CA ALA A 85 4.04 -12.23 6.85
C ALA A 85 4.83 -13.35 6.15
N ALA A 86 5.06 -14.46 6.84
CA ALA A 86 5.94 -15.55 6.36
C ALA A 86 5.58 -16.05 4.93
N PRO A 87 4.32 -16.33 4.58
CA PRO A 87 3.97 -16.77 3.22
C PRO A 87 4.35 -15.78 2.12
N PHE A 88 4.32 -14.48 2.41
CA PHE A 88 4.74 -13.44 1.48
C PHE A 88 6.27 -13.42 1.35
N THR A 89 6.97 -13.31 2.48
CA THR A 89 8.43 -13.12 2.47
C THR A 89 9.20 -14.34 1.95
N GLU A 90 8.67 -15.55 2.16
CA GLU A 90 9.25 -16.79 1.63
C GLU A 90 9.19 -16.88 0.10
N VAL A 91 8.16 -16.27 -0.53
CA VAL A 91 7.93 -16.37 -1.98
C VAL A 91 8.41 -15.13 -2.73
N ASN A 92 8.17 -13.94 -2.18
CA ASN A 92 8.40 -12.66 -2.88
C ASN A 92 9.72 -11.98 -2.49
N GLY A 93 10.45 -12.51 -1.51
CA GLY A 93 11.76 -12.01 -1.09
C GLY A 93 11.74 -10.59 -0.52
N MET A 94 10.61 -10.13 0.03
CA MET A 94 10.40 -8.79 0.59
C MET A 94 10.52 -7.63 -0.41
N VAL A 95 10.40 -7.90 -1.72
CA VAL A 95 10.40 -6.87 -2.77
C VAL A 95 9.09 -6.08 -2.74
N GLY A 96 9.15 -4.77 -3.00
CA GLY A 96 8.00 -3.87 -2.97
C GLY A 96 7.96 -2.97 -1.72
N PRO A 97 6.88 -2.20 -1.52
CA PRO A 97 6.73 -1.37 -0.32
C PRO A 97 6.65 -2.23 0.94
N TYR A 98 7.18 -1.73 2.05
CA TYR A 98 7.13 -2.42 3.34
C TYR A 98 6.90 -1.43 4.48
N GLY A 99 6.38 -1.96 5.58
CA GLY A 99 6.10 -1.19 6.78
C GLY A 99 6.04 -2.06 8.03
N ILE A 100 5.77 -1.42 9.16
CA ILE A 100 5.62 -2.06 10.46
C ILE A 100 4.28 -1.64 11.07
N ASN A 101 3.77 -2.46 11.99
CA ASN A 101 2.62 -2.04 12.78
C ASN A 101 3.03 -0.83 13.64
N ALA A 102 2.28 0.28 13.59
CA ALA A 102 2.69 1.51 14.25
C ALA A 102 2.67 1.45 15.78
N ALA A 103 2.06 0.42 16.41
CA ALA A 103 2.29 0.15 17.82
C ALA A 103 3.77 -0.12 18.15
N GLN A 104 4.56 -0.48 17.13
CA GLN A 104 6.02 -0.63 17.16
C GLN A 104 6.76 0.62 16.66
N ALA A 105 6.07 1.55 15.99
CA ALA A 105 6.63 2.82 15.54
C ALA A 105 6.52 3.86 16.66
N ARG A 106 7.48 4.79 16.72
CA ARG A 106 7.44 5.87 17.73
C ARG A 106 6.47 7.00 17.35
N GLU A 107 6.18 7.16 16.06
CA GLU A 107 5.37 8.26 15.53
C GLU A 107 4.60 7.81 14.28
N MET A 108 3.36 8.29 14.12
CA MET A 108 2.58 8.17 12.89
C MET A 108 2.95 9.32 11.93
N SER A 109 2.83 9.11 10.63
CA SER A 109 3.15 10.13 9.62
C SER A 109 2.17 10.13 8.46
N ILE A 110 2.11 11.26 7.75
CA ILE A 110 1.36 11.32 6.49
C ILE A 110 1.82 10.24 5.51
N GLY A 111 0.91 9.66 4.75
CA GLY A 111 1.17 8.53 3.87
C GLY A 111 1.22 7.16 4.56
N ASP A 112 1.09 7.09 5.89
CA ASP A 112 0.84 5.82 6.59
C ASP A 112 -0.60 5.34 6.38
N ILE A 113 -0.82 4.05 6.57
CA ILE A 113 -2.09 3.38 6.30
C ILE A 113 -2.81 3.08 7.60
N ILE A 114 -4.11 3.32 7.66
CA ILE A 114 -4.98 2.90 8.75
C ILE A 114 -5.93 1.83 8.21
N GLN A 115 -6.13 0.76 8.99
CA GLN A 115 -7.17 -0.22 8.72
C GLN A 115 -8.13 -0.33 9.89
N LEU A 116 -9.42 -0.14 9.60
CA LEU A 116 -10.50 -0.16 10.60
C LEU A 116 -11.06 -1.57 10.74
N ALA A 117 -11.40 -1.94 11.98
CA ALA A 117 -12.04 -3.20 12.31
C ALA A 117 -13.40 -3.01 12.98
N ASN A 118 -14.30 -3.97 12.71
CA ASN A 118 -15.61 -4.03 13.36
C ASN A 118 -15.51 -4.64 14.78
N SER A 119 -16.64 -4.71 15.50
CA SER A 119 -16.68 -5.26 16.87
C SER A 119 -16.34 -6.76 16.96
N SER A 120 -16.38 -7.48 15.83
CA SER A 120 -15.97 -8.89 15.73
C SER A 120 -14.46 -9.03 15.51
N GLY A 121 -13.73 -7.92 15.31
CA GLY A 121 -12.30 -7.89 15.05
C GLY A 121 -11.91 -8.06 13.58
N GLU A 122 -12.88 -8.06 12.66
CA GLU A 122 -12.62 -8.18 11.21
C GLU A 122 -12.25 -6.82 10.62
N TYR A 123 -11.10 -6.73 9.96
CA TYR A 123 -10.66 -5.53 9.26
C TYR A 123 -11.40 -5.38 7.94
N TYR A 124 -12.02 -4.23 7.71
CA TYR A 124 -12.93 -4.05 6.58
C TYR A 124 -12.65 -2.80 5.73
N HIS A 125 -11.79 -1.90 6.19
CA HIS A 125 -11.58 -0.64 5.50
C HIS A 125 -10.15 -0.13 5.61
N SER A 126 -9.52 0.13 4.45
CA SER A 126 -8.19 0.75 4.36
C SER A 126 -8.31 2.25 4.06
N LEU A 127 -7.54 3.06 4.77
CA LEU A 127 -7.46 4.53 4.69
C LEU A 127 -5.99 4.96 4.58
N ILE A 128 -5.71 6.12 3.99
CA ILE A 128 -4.38 6.74 4.02
C ILE A 128 -4.42 8.05 4.83
N ILE A 129 -3.44 8.24 5.71
CA ILE A 129 -3.28 9.48 6.49
C ILE A 129 -2.82 10.61 5.56
N SER A 130 -3.61 11.68 5.46
CA SER A 130 -3.30 12.85 4.63
C SER A 130 -2.82 14.06 5.44
N GLY A 131 -3.03 14.06 6.76
CA GLY A 131 -2.59 15.12 7.65
C GLY A 131 -3.10 14.94 9.07
N SER A 132 -3.01 16.01 9.85
CA SER A 132 -3.59 16.11 11.18
C SER A 132 -4.05 17.54 11.47
N THR A 133 -4.92 17.66 12.45
CA THR A 133 -5.24 18.90 13.16
C THR A 133 -4.80 18.76 14.61
N ASP A 134 -5.00 19.79 15.42
CA ASP A 134 -4.67 19.73 16.86
C ASP A 134 -5.41 18.60 17.60
N ASN A 135 -6.57 18.17 17.09
CA ASN A 135 -7.45 17.22 17.79
C ASN A 135 -7.72 15.92 17.02
N ASP A 136 -7.25 15.78 15.78
CA ASP A 136 -7.61 14.63 14.94
C ASP A 136 -6.62 14.33 13.83
N ILE A 137 -6.66 13.11 13.31
CA ILE A 137 -5.96 12.66 12.13
C ILE A 137 -6.88 12.86 10.93
N LEU A 138 -6.34 13.39 9.83
CA LEU A 138 -7.07 13.53 8.57
C LEU A 138 -6.71 12.37 7.65
N VAL A 139 -7.73 11.78 7.02
CA VAL A 139 -7.59 10.64 6.13
C VAL A 139 -8.25 10.87 4.77
N CYS A 140 -7.74 10.16 3.77
CA CYS A 140 -8.40 10.03 2.46
C CYS A 140 -8.81 8.57 2.20
N ALA A 141 -9.96 8.37 1.54
CA ALA A 141 -10.45 7.06 1.11
C ALA A 141 -11.52 7.17 0.01
N GLN A 142 -11.73 6.10 -0.78
CA GLN A 142 -12.72 6.10 -1.86
C GLN A 142 -14.03 5.35 -1.58
N SER A 143 -14.10 4.40 -0.62
CA SER A 143 -15.36 3.69 -0.37
C SER A 143 -16.46 4.61 0.17
N ASP A 144 -16.09 5.67 0.87
CA ASP A 144 -16.97 6.71 1.41
C ASP A 144 -16.70 8.09 0.78
N ASN A 145 -15.83 8.17 -0.24
CA ASN A 145 -15.35 9.41 -0.87
C ASN A 145 -14.90 10.45 0.16
N ALA A 146 -13.93 10.08 0.99
CA ALA A 146 -13.37 10.93 2.03
C ALA A 146 -12.12 11.67 1.52
N LEU A 147 -12.15 13.00 1.55
CA LEU A 147 -11.00 13.89 1.31
C LEU A 147 -10.69 14.66 2.58
N ASP A 148 -9.49 14.45 3.14
CA ASP A 148 -9.03 15.08 4.38
C ASP A 148 -10.10 14.99 5.50
N ARG A 149 -10.79 13.85 5.58
CA ARG A 149 -11.88 13.62 6.53
C ARG A 149 -11.27 13.33 7.91
N PRO A 150 -11.79 13.92 9.01
CA PRO A 150 -11.31 13.59 10.35
C PRO A 150 -11.63 12.14 10.72
N LEU A 151 -10.63 11.40 11.22
CA LEU A 151 -10.74 9.98 11.55
C LEU A 151 -11.80 9.73 12.63
N SER A 152 -11.98 10.66 13.57
CA SER A 152 -13.00 10.57 14.63
C SER A 152 -14.45 10.48 14.10
N THR A 153 -14.68 10.82 12.82
CA THR A 153 -16.00 10.74 12.19
C THR A 153 -16.34 9.34 11.62
N TYR A 154 -15.40 8.39 11.69
CA TYR A 154 -15.64 6.99 11.34
C TYR A 154 -16.20 6.22 12.54
N ASN A 155 -17.08 5.26 12.28
CA ASN A 155 -17.54 4.31 13.29
C ASN A 155 -16.78 3.00 13.14
N TYR A 156 -15.92 2.67 14.10
CA TYR A 156 -15.12 1.45 14.13
C TYR A 156 -14.90 1.02 15.60
N ALA A 157 -14.66 -0.28 15.83
CA ALA A 157 -14.41 -0.79 17.18
C ALA A 157 -12.92 -0.74 17.56
N SER A 158 -12.05 -0.97 16.58
CA SER A 158 -10.60 -0.86 16.73
C SER A 158 -9.96 -0.52 15.38
N LEU A 159 -8.67 -0.17 15.42
CA LEU A 159 -7.88 0.08 14.22
C LEU A 159 -6.47 -0.49 14.35
N ARG A 160 -5.82 -0.71 13.22
CA ARG A 160 -4.36 -0.91 13.12
C ARG A 160 -3.77 0.13 12.18
N ILE A 161 -2.49 0.43 12.39
CA ILE A 161 -1.77 1.41 11.60
C ILE A 161 -0.52 0.74 11.04
N ILE A 162 -0.24 0.99 9.77
CA ILE A 162 0.93 0.47 9.08
C ILE A 162 1.81 1.69 8.76
N HIS A 163 2.93 1.79 9.46
CA HIS A 163 3.94 2.81 9.20
C HIS A 163 4.82 2.36 8.03
N ILE A 164 4.70 3.02 6.88
CA ILE A 164 5.44 2.66 5.67
C ILE A 164 6.90 3.14 5.81
N GLN A 165 7.84 2.20 5.83
CA GLN A 165 9.25 2.51 6.06
C GLN A 165 9.99 2.85 4.76
N GLY A 166 9.57 2.26 3.65
CA GLY A 166 10.25 2.40 2.37
C GLY A 166 9.73 1.39 1.36
N ALA A 167 10.55 1.14 0.34
CA ALA A 167 10.32 0.07 -0.62
C ALA A 167 11.63 -0.66 -0.94
N ARG A 168 11.57 -1.93 -1.35
CA ARG A 168 12.75 -2.71 -1.71
C ARG A 168 12.71 -3.16 -3.15
N LEU A 169 13.84 -3.07 -3.83
CA LEU A 169 14.05 -3.65 -5.16
C LEU A 169 15.07 -4.78 -5.08
N LEU A 170 14.82 -5.86 -5.83
CA LEU A 170 15.82 -6.88 -6.05
C LEU A 170 16.81 -6.41 -7.11
N PHE A 171 18.08 -6.30 -6.72
CA PHE A 171 19.18 -6.06 -7.63
C PHE A 171 20.08 -7.29 -7.68
N ASP A 172 20.16 -7.92 -8.84
CA ASP A 172 21.01 -9.08 -9.09
C ASP A 172 22.22 -8.66 -9.93
N TYR A 173 23.27 -8.23 -9.23
CA TYR A 173 24.51 -7.78 -9.88
C TYR A 173 25.16 -8.89 -10.71
N ASP A 174 25.12 -10.14 -10.24
CA ASP A 174 25.78 -11.25 -10.92
C ASP A 174 25.09 -11.56 -12.25
N THR A 175 23.76 -11.57 -12.28
CA THR A 175 23.01 -11.69 -13.54
C THR A 175 23.30 -10.52 -14.48
N VAL A 176 23.27 -9.28 -13.99
CA VAL A 176 23.61 -8.10 -14.81
C VAL A 176 25.01 -8.19 -15.39
N PHE A 177 25.99 -8.56 -14.57
CA PHE A 177 27.38 -8.68 -14.99
C PHE A 177 27.58 -9.81 -16.00
N ASN A 178 26.94 -10.95 -15.79
CA ASN A 178 27.00 -12.08 -16.73
C ASN A 178 26.36 -11.74 -18.08
N ASN A 179 25.20 -11.08 -18.09
CA ASN A 179 24.57 -10.64 -19.34
C ASN A 179 25.48 -9.66 -20.10
N LEU A 180 26.11 -8.72 -19.38
CA LEU A 180 27.06 -7.79 -19.98
C LEU A 180 28.27 -8.51 -20.59
N LEU A 181 28.83 -9.51 -19.90
CA LEU A 181 29.92 -10.33 -20.43
C LEU A 181 29.51 -11.12 -21.68
N ASN A 182 28.27 -11.60 -21.74
CA ASN A 182 27.75 -12.43 -22.82
C ASN A 182 27.11 -11.62 -23.97
N GLY A 183 27.04 -10.28 -23.85
CA GLY A 183 26.38 -9.43 -24.84
C GLY A 183 24.85 -9.63 -24.91
N GLU A 184 24.24 -10.04 -23.79
CA GLU A 184 22.80 -10.23 -23.64
C GLU A 184 22.13 -8.93 -23.17
N ALA A 185 20.90 -8.69 -23.61
CA ALA A 185 20.14 -7.53 -23.17
C ALA A 185 19.83 -7.60 -21.66
N LEU A 186 19.90 -6.46 -20.99
CA LEU A 186 19.49 -6.34 -19.58
C LEU A 186 17.95 -6.21 -19.48
N PRO A 187 17.33 -6.82 -18.47
CA PRO A 187 15.89 -6.73 -18.21
C PRO A 187 15.43 -5.32 -17.79
#